data_AF-A0A920VNJ7-F1
#
_entry.id   AF-A0A920VNJ7-F1
#
_cell.length_a   1.000
_cell.length_b   1.000
_cell.length_c   1.000
_cell.angle_alpha   90.00
_cell.angle_beta   90.00
_cell.angle_gamma   90.00
#
_symmetry.space_group_name_H-M   'P 1'
#
loop_
_entity.id
_entity.type
_entity.pdbx_description
1 polymer ?
#
loop_
_entity_poly.entity_id
_entity_poly.type
_entity_poly.pdbx_seq_one_letter_code
_entity_poly.pdbx_strand_id
1 'polypeptide(L)'
;MLRQAERPLIYAGGGAVNAAPTLTEIAERLDAAVITTTAGKGVVPDSHPLCIGGGIVRPQARDFLGQADVILAIGTEMSETDSFVERLTLNGQLIRIESIHGNERSLPGCDRIVSDAGFPARELLSALGTETQNHNTVTGSLSCAARWLMN
;
A
#
# COMPACT_ATOMS: atom_id res chain seq x y z
N MET A 1 -13.81 -1.83 -4.49
CA MET A 1 -12.54 -2.43 -4.01
C MET A 1 -11.90 -1.54 -2.96
N LEU A 2 -11.00 -0.61 -3.29
CA LEU A 2 -10.26 0.18 -2.27
C LEU A 2 -11.15 0.95 -1.28
N ARG A 3 -12.22 1.62 -1.75
CA ARG A 3 -13.17 2.33 -0.86
C ARG A 3 -13.98 1.41 0.07
N GLN A 4 -14.06 0.12 -0.24
CA GLN A 4 -14.86 -0.87 0.51
C GLN A 4 -13.97 -1.78 1.37
N ALA A 5 -12.65 -1.61 1.29
CA ALA A 5 -11.69 -2.41 2.04
C ALA A 5 -11.73 -1.98 3.51
N GLU A 6 -11.88 -2.93 4.43
CA GLU A 6 -11.82 -2.67 5.88
C GLU A 6 -10.38 -2.46 6.33
N ARG A 7 -9.43 -3.08 5.64
CA ARG A 7 -8.00 -3.08 5.93
C ARG A 7 -7.17 -2.76 4.67
N PRO A 8 -7.36 -1.56 4.06
CA PRO A 8 -6.60 -1.16 2.89
C PRO A 8 -5.14 -0.88 3.26
N LEU A 9 -4.23 -1.36 2.42
CA LEU A 9 -2.80 -1.14 2.57
C LEU A 9 -2.16 -0.70 1.25
N ILE A 10 -1.30 0.30 1.32
CA ILE A 10 -0.44 0.73 0.22
C ILE A 10 0.96 0.16 0.44
N TYR A 11 1.44 -0.59 -0.56
CA TYR A 11 2.78 -1.13 -0.62
C TYR A 11 3.58 -0.36 -1.66
N ALA A 12 4.46 0.54 -1.21
CA ALA A 12 5.15 1.49 -2.09
C ALA A 12 6.62 1.12 -2.33
N GLY A 13 7.00 0.98 -3.60
CA GLY A 13 8.40 0.74 -4.01
C GLY A 13 9.12 2.00 -4.52
N GLY A 14 10.37 1.82 -4.94
CA GLY A 14 11.21 2.92 -5.45
C GLY A 14 10.70 3.54 -6.76
N GLY A 15 9.94 2.78 -7.56
CA GLY A 15 9.30 3.31 -8.77
C GLY A 15 8.20 4.33 -8.48
N ALA A 16 7.79 4.50 -7.22
CA ALA A 16 6.73 5.42 -6.81
C ALA A 16 7.24 6.79 -6.34
N VAL A 17 8.55 7.07 -6.37
CA VAL A 17 9.14 8.33 -5.87
C VAL A 17 8.49 9.57 -6.49
N ASN A 18 8.23 9.56 -7.81
CA ASN A 18 7.60 10.68 -8.51
C ASN A 18 6.10 10.85 -8.19
N ALA A 19 5.50 9.89 -7.48
CA ALA A 19 4.11 9.90 -7.04
C ALA A 19 3.97 10.12 -5.52
N ALA A 20 5.05 10.41 -4.79
CA ALA A 20 5.08 10.48 -3.32
C ALA A 20 4.00 11.40 -2.70
N PRO A 21 3.80 12.66 -3.15
CA PRO A 21 2.75 13.52 -2.60
C PRO A 21 1.36 12.95 -2.84
N THR A 22 1.11 12.46 -4.07
CA THR A 22 -0.17 11.86 -4.46
C THR A 22 -0.47 10.60 -3.65
N LEU A 23 0.54 9.77 -3.38
CA LEU A 23 0.37 8.55 -2.58
C LEU A 23 0.13 8.83 -1.10
N THR A 24 0.73 9.89 -0.56
CA THR A 24 0.41 10.35 0.79
C THR A 24 -1.06 10.74 0.90
N GLU A 25 -1.56 11.51 -0.07
CA GLU A 25 -2.97 11.93 -0.09
C GLU A 25 -3.94 10.77 -0.34
N ILE A 26 -3.57 9.79 -1.18
CA ILE A 26 -4.35 8.56 -1.35
C ILE A 26 -4.42 7.78 -0.03
N ALA A 27 -3.29 7.66 0.70
CA ALA A 27 -3.25 6.99 1.99
C ALA A 27 -4.20 7.65 2.98
N GLU A 28 -4.16 8.99 3.06
CA GLU A 28 -5.06 9.77 3.92
C GLU A 28 -6.53 9.58 3.52
N ARG A 29 -6.86 9.70 2.23
CA ARG A 29 -8.25 9.57 1.75
C ARG A 29 -8.82 8.17 1.94
N LEU A 30 -8.00 7.13 1.88
CA LEU A 30 -8.41 5.75 2.12
C LEU A 30 -8.33 5.35 3.59
N ASP A 31 -7.72 6.18 4.45
CA ASP A 31 -7.25 5.77 5.78
C ASP A 31 -6.43 4.46 5.70
N ALA A 32 -5.58 4.36 4.67
CA ALA A 32 -4.83 3.15 4.34
C ALA A 32 -3.47 3.14 5.04
N ALA A 33 -3.12 1.99 5.63
CA ALA A 33 -1.78 1.76 6.14
C ALA A 33 -0.75 1.79 4.98
N VAL A 34 0.48 2.21 5.26
CA VAL A 34 1.56 2.27 4.28
C VAL A 34 2.76 1.46 4.74
N ILE A 35 3.22 0.57 3.88
CA ILE A 35 4.50 -0.13 4.00
C ILE A 35 5.34 0.22 2.78
N THR A 36 6.61 0.54 3.02
CA THR A 36 7.59 0.82 1.95
C THR A 36 8.56 -0.35 1.78
N THR A 37 9.03 -0.54 0.55
CA THR A 37 10.25 -1.30 0.31
C THR A 37 11.46 -0.48 0.72
N THR A 38 12.64 -1.10 0.83
CA THR A 38 13.88 -0.34 1.10
C THR A 38 14.11 0.75 0.05
N ALA A 39 13.83 0.46 -1.22
CA ALA A 39 13.96 1.42 -2.32
C ALA A 39 12.85 2.49 -2.32
N GLY A 40 11.68 2.19 -1.76
CA GLY A 40 10.55 3.11 -1.62
C GLY A 40 10.57 3.94 -0.33
N LYS A 41 11.62 3.84 0.50
CA LYS A 41 11.69 4.57 1.76
C LYS A 41 11.56 6.08 1.52
N GLY A 42 10.65 6.73 2.25
CA GLY A 42 10.38 8.16 2.12
C GLY A 42 9.35 8.53 1.04
N VAL A 43 8.84 7.58 0.24
CA VAL A 43 7.67 7.84 -0.66
C VAL A 43 6.47 8.33 0.15
N VAL A 44 6.27 7.75 1.34
CA VAL A 44 5.51 8.36 2.42
C VAL A 44 6.49 8.55 3.58
N PRO A 45 6.52 9.72 4.25
CA PRO A 45 7.44 9.97 5.35
C PRO A 45 7.31 8.91 6.46
N ASP A 46 8.44 8.40 6.97
CA ASP A 46 8.44 7.41 8.07
C ASP A 46 7.75 7.95 9.34
N SER A 47 7.67 9.27 9.51
CA SER A 47 6.97 9.94 10.61
C SER A 47 5.46 10.07 10.40
N HIS A 48 4.94 9.73 9.22
CA HIS A 48 3.52 9.84 8.92
C HIS A 48 2.75 8.79 9.72
N PRO A 49 1.61 9.12 10.36
CA PRO A 49 0.89 8.21 11.26
C PRO A 49 0.35 6.95 10.58
N LEU A 50 0.13 6.98 9.26
CA LEU A 50 -0.26 5.82 8.47
C LEU A 50 0.92 4.97 7.98
N CYS A 51 2.15 5.47 8.10
CA CYS A 51 3.35 4.73 7.69
C CYS A 51 3.82 3.85 8.83
N ILE A 52 3.94 2.54 8.57
CA ILE A 52 4.27 1.54 9.61
C ILE A 52 5.75 1.60 10.02
N GLY A 53 6.55 2.41 9.33
CA GLY A 53 7.96 2.56 9.58
C GLY A 53 8.71 1.24 9.38
N GLY A 54 10.04 1.30 9.38
CA GLY A 54 10.85 0.09 9.43
C GLY A 54 10.87 -0.83 8.19
N GLY A 55 10.05 -0.56 7.18
CA GLY A 55 10.04 -1.23 5.86
C GLY A 55 9.63 -2.70 5.89
N ILE A 56 9.30 -3.25 4.72
CA ILE A 56 8.86 -4.65 4.56
C ILE A 56 9.92 -5.70 5.00
N VAL A 57 11.19 -5.31 5.14
CA VAL A 57 12.25 -6.21 5.61
C VAL A 57 12.05 -6.68 7.06
N ARG A 58 11.19 -6.02 7.85
CA ARG A 58 10.89 -6.43 9.23
C ARG A 58 9.79 -7.50 9.26
N PRO A 59 9.95 -8.57 10.08
CA PRO A 59 8.91 -9.58 10.24
C PRO A 59 7.55 -8.99 10.61
N GLN A 60 7.52 -8.00 11.52
CA GLN A 60 6.29 -7.34 11.96
C GLN A 60 5.57 -6.61 10.80
N ALA A 61 6.32 -5.97 9.89
CA ALA A 61 5.74 -5.34 8.71
C ALA A 61 5.17 -6.39 7.74
N ARG A 62 5.79 -7.57 7.64
CA ARG A 62 5.28 -8.68 6.81
C ARG A 62 4.03 -9.32 7.40
N ASP A 63 4.01 -9.52 8.72
CA ASP A 63 2.82 -10.01 9.43
C ASP A 63 1.66 -9.03 9.26
N PHE A 64 1.93 -7.72 9.37
CA PHE A 64 0.95 -6.67 9.14
C PHE A 64 0.47 -6.65 7.69
N LEU A 65 1.37 -6.76 6.71
CA LEU A 65 1.00 -6.89 5.29
C LEU A 65 0.01 -8.04 5.07
N GLY A 66 0.22 -9.18 5.74
CA GLY A 66 -0.66 -10.34 5.67
C GLY A 66 -2.07 -10.11 6.22
N GLN A 67 -2.30 -9.07 7.02
CA GLN A 67 -3.63 -8.76 7.55
C GLN A 67 -4.50 -7.95 6.57
N ALA A 68 -3.90 -7.30 5.57
CA ALA A 68 -4.62 -6.47 4.61
C ALA A 68 -5.63 -7.29 3.80
N ASP A 69 -6.82 -6.73 3.59
CA ASP A 69 -7.88 -7.31 2.74
C ASP A 69 -7.83 -6.78 1.30
N VAL A 70 -7.27 -5.58 1.09
CA VAL A 70 -6.90 -5.04 -0.22
C VAL A 70 -5.54 -4.38 -0.15
N ILE A 71 -4.64 -4.76 -1.06
CA ILE A 71 -3.27 -4.24 -1.15
C ILE A 71 -3.10 -3.50 -2.48
N LEU A 72 -2.77 -2.21 -2.42
CA LEU A 72 -2.31 -1.43 -3.55
C LEU A 72 -0.78 -1.43 -3.59
N ALA A 73 -0.19 -2.32 -4.37
CA ALA A 73 1.24 -2.33 -4.66
C ALA A 73 1.53 -1.38 -5.82
N ILE A 74 2.37 -0.36 -5.60
CA ILE A 74 2.65 0.67 -6.62
C ILE A 74 4.13 1.00 -6.72
N GLY A 75 4.64 1.06 -7.95
CA GLY A 75 6.05 1.33 -8.22
C GLY A 75 6.98 0.23 -7.69
N THR A 76 6.48 -1.01 -7.64
CA THR A 76 7.17 -2.18 -7.11
C THR A 76 6.78 -3.43 -7.90
N GLU A 77 7.75 -4.32 -8.10
CA GLU A 77 7.53 -5.66 -8.65
C GLU A 77 7.07 -6.66 -7.58
N MET A 78 7.12 -6.26 -6.29
CA MET A 78 7.00 -7.15 -5.14
C MET A 78 7.95 -8.34 -5.23
N SER A 79 9.21 -8.04 -5.54
CA SER A 79 10.25 -9.06 -5.75
C SER A 79 10.83 -9.54 -4.41
N GLU A 80 11.59 -10.62 -4.45
CA GLU A 80 12.31 -11.10 -3.25
C GLU A 80 13.26 -10.03 -2.70
N THR A 81 13.85 -9.18 -3.54
CA THR A 81 14.77 -8.11 -3.10
C THR A 81 14.08 -7.01 -2.32
N ASP A 82 12.75 -6.88 -2.41
CA ASP A 82 12.02 -5.92 -1.58
C ASP A 82 12.01 -6.35 -0.10
N SER A 83 11.89 -7.66 0.16
CA SER A 83 11.58 -8.21 1.50
C SER A 83 12.60 -9.21 2.05
N PHE A 84 13.53 -9.67 1.22
CA PHE A 84 14.50 -10.73 1.48
C PHE A 84 13.88 -12.04 1.99
N VAL A 85 12.66 -12.33 1.51
CA VAL A 85 11.99 -13.63 1.72
C VAL A 85 11.45 -14.15 0.40
N GLU A 86 11.46 -15.48 0.27
CA GLU A 86 11.00 -16.18 -0.94
C GLU A 86 9.54 -15.82 -1.28
N ARG A 87 8.67 -15.72 -0.26
CA ARG A 87 7.25 -15.42 -0.42
C ARG A 87 6.72 -14.53 0.70
N LEU A 88 5.97 -13.51 0.31
CA LEU A 88 5.15 -12.71 1.21
C LEU A 88 3.77 -13.36 1.37
N THR A 89 3.26 -13.36 2.60
CA THR A 89 1.88 -13.76 2.89
C THR A 89 0.95 -12.62 2.50
N LEU A 90 0.13 -12.84 1.46
CA LEU A 90 -0.88 -11.89 1.00
C LEU A 90 -2.24 -12.59 1.10
N ASN A 91 -3.07 -12.17 2.05
CA ASN A 91 -4.40 -12.77 2.25
C ASN A 91 -5.51 -11.98 1.51
N GLY A 92 -5.28 -10.69 1.27
CA GLY A 92 -6.20 -9.82 0.57
C GLY A 92 -6.04 -9.81 -0.95
N GLN A 93 -6.93 -9.07 -1.60
CA GLN A 93 -6.89 -8.79 -3.03
C GLN A 93 -5.71 -7.89 -3.36
N LEU A 94 -4.89 -8.29 -4.34
CA LEU A 94 -3.71 -7.52 -4.75
C LEU A 94 -4.00 -6.73 -6.03
N ILE A 95 -3.77 -5.42 -5.98
CA ILE A 95 -3.74 -4.53 -7.15
C ILE A 95 -2.29 -4.09 -7.32
N ARG A 96 -1.65 -4.40 -8.46
CA ARG A 96 -0.22 -4.09 -8.69
C ARG A 96 -0.02 -3.16 -9.89
N ILE A 97 0.60 -2.01 -9.65
CA ILE A 97 0.94 -0.99 -10.64
C ILE A 97 2.47 -0.93 -10.79
N GLU A 98 2.97 -1.25 -11.99
CA GLU A 98 4.41 -1.26 -12.29
C GLU A 98 4.73 -0.93 -13.75
N SER A 99 5.89 -0.30 -14.02
CA SER A 99 6.27 0.18 -15.35
C SER A 99 6.87 -0.88 -16.27
N ILE A 100 7.19 -2.08 -15.77
CA ILE A 100 8.03 -3.05 -16.48
C ILE A 100 7.21 -4.07 -17.28
N HIS A 101 7.58 -4.23 -18.55
CA HIS A 101 7.29 -5.39 -19.37
C HIS A 101 8.45 -6.38 -19.22
N GLY A 102 8.40 -7.34 -18.30
CA GLY A 102 9.50 -8.31 -18.21
C GLY A 102 9.57 -9.23 -16.99
N ASN A 103 8.93 -8.90 -15.86
CA ASN A 103 8.87 -9.82 -14.74
C ASN A 103 7.50 -10.51 -14.69
N GLU A 104 7.42 -11.71 -15.26
CA GLU A 104 6.24 -12.58 -15.26
C GLU A 104 6.01 -13.26 -13.90
N ARG A 105 6.48 -12.68 -12.79
CA ARG A 105 6.10 -13.17 -11.46
C ARG A 105 4.61 -12.90 -11.27
N SER A 106 3.83 -13.89 -11.70
CA SER A 106 2.40 -13.99 -11.51
C SER A 106 2.17 -14.25 -10.03
N LEU A 107 1.65 -13.22 -9.35
CA LEU A 107 1.14 -13.36 -8.00
C LEU A 107 -0.33 -13.79 -8.14
N PRO A 108 -0.74 -14.96 -7.63
CA PRO A 108 -2.13 -15.41 -7.73
C PRO A 108 -3.10 -14.36 -7.19
N GLY A 109 -4.20 -14.13 -7.90
CA GLY A 109 -5.23 -13.15 -7.49
C GLY A 109 -4.81 -11.68 -7.65
N CYS A 110 -3.80 -11.38 -8.48
CA CYS A 110 -3.33 -10.02 -8.71
C CYS A 110 -4.01 -9.35 -9.91
N ASP A 111 -4.65 -8.20 -9.67
CA ASP A 111 -5.08 -7.27 -10.72
C ASP A 111 -3.89 -6.39 -11.11
N ARG A 112 -3.20 -6.77 -12.19
CA ARG A 112 -1.99 -6.09 -12.66
C ARG A 112 -2.31 -4.96 -13.64
N ILE A 113 -1.74 -3.79 -13.41
CA ILE A 113 -1.79 -2.60 -14.27
C ILE A 113 -0.35 -2.25 -14.68
N VAL A 114 -0.06 -2.33 -15.97
CA VAL A 114 1.27 -1.95 -16.48
C VAL A 114 1.27 -0.45 -16.79
N SER A 115 1.91 0.34 -15.93
CA SER A 115 1.94 1.80 -16.03
C SER A 115 3.04 2.39 -15.14
N ASP A 116 3.53 3.58 -15.50
CA ASP A 116 4.30 4.40 -14.56
C ASP A 116 3.43 4.83 -13.39
N ALA A 117 3.94 4.75 -12.16
CA ALA A 117 3.16 5.01 -10.94
C ALA A 117 2.44 6.37 -10.93
N GLY A 118 3.01 7.40 -11.57
CA GLY A 118 2.47 8.76 -11.51
C GLY A 118 1.10 8.91 -12.16
N PHE A 119 0.85 8.28 -13.31
CA PHE A 119 -0.43 8.41 -14.02
C PHE A 119 -1.61 7.78 -13.26
N PRO A 120 -1.60 6.46 -12.93
CA PRO A 120 -2.70 5.82 -12.23
C PRO A 120 -2.86 6.32 -10.79
N ALA A 121 -1.80 6.79 -10.12
CA ALA A 121 -1.94 7.45 -8.82
C ALA A 121 -2.80 8.72 -8.93
N ARG A 122 -2.56 9.57 -9.93
CA ARG A 122 -3.38 10.77 -10.14
C ARG A 122 -4.82 10.44 -10.51
N GLU A 123 -5.04 9.46 -11.37
CA GLU A 123 -6.38 9.01 -11.75
C GLU A 123 -7.13 8.44 -10.54
N LEU A 124 -6.47 7.60 -9.74
CA LEU A 124 -7.04 7.07 -8.50
C LEU A 124 -7.38 8.19 -7.52
N LEU A 125 -6.46 9.12 -7.29
CA LEU A 125 -6.72 10.26 -6.42
C LEU A 125 -7.91 11.08 -6.92
N SER A 126 -8.00 11.35 -8.22
CA SER A 126 -9.15 12.03 -8.82
C SER A 126 -10.47 11.28 -8.54
N ALA A 127 -10.50 9.97 -8.76
CA ALA A 127 -11.66 9.12 -8.53
C ALA A 127 -12.05 9.00 -7.04
N LEU A 128 -11.09 9.15 -6.11
CA LEU A 128 -11.37 9.20 -4.68
C LEU A 128 -12.06 10.51 -4.28
N GLY A 129 -11.95 11.58 -5.06
CA GLY A 129 -12.51 12.88 -4.69
C GLY A 129 -12.02 13.37 -3.32
N THR A 130 -12.55 14.47 -2.78
CA THR A 130 -12.01 15.07 -1.54
C THR A 130 -12.47 14.39 -0.25
N GLU A 131 -13.26 13.32 -0.34
CA GLU A 131 -13.81 12.64 0.83
C GLU A 131 -12.80 11.67 1.44
N THR A 132 -12.50 11.86 2.72
CA THR A 132 -11.77 10.88 3.52
C THR A 132 -12.68 9.76 3.95
N GLN A 133 -12.26 8.51 3.73
CA GLN A 133 -12.92 7.34 4.29
C GLN A 133 -12.69 7.33 5.80
N ASN A 134 -13.75 7.63 6.55
CA ASN A 134 -13.78 7.36 7.98
C ASN A 134 -14.40 5.98 8.17
N HIS A 135 -13.57 4.98 8.45
CA HIS A 135 -14.02 3.69 8.97
C HIS A 135 -14.50 3.88 10.43
N ASN A 136 -15.58 4.64 10.58
CA ASN A 136 -16.24 4.96 11.83
C ASN A 136 -17.55 4.18 11.88
N THR A 137 -17.55 3.06 12.57
CA THR A 137 -18.78 2.56 13.18
C THR A 137 -18.39 1.83 14.46
N VAL A 138 -18.72 2.46 15.60
CA VAL A 138 -18.62 1.96 16.98
C VAL A 138 -17.30 2.27 17.73
N THR A 139 -17.36 3.39 18.47
CA THR A 139 -16.64 3.73 19.73
C THR A 139 -15.12 3.95 19.67
N GLY A 140 -14.71 5.22 19.54
CA GLY A 140 -13.34 5.71 19.79
C GLY A 140 -12.57 6.05 18.51
N SER A 141 -12.28 7.35 18.31
CA SER A 141 -11.67 7.90 17.09
C SER A 141 -10.18 7.54 16.96
N LEU A 142 -9.88 6.35 16.46
CA LEU A 142 -8.53 5.94 16.06
C LEU A 142 -8.52 5.68 14.54
N SER A 143 -7.43 6.01 13.85
CA SER A 143 -7.25 5.72 12.41
C SER A 143 -7.26 4.21 12.16
N CYS A 144 -7.43 3.79 10.90
CA CYS A 144 -7.38 2.37 10.54
C CYS A 144 -6.05 1.76 10.95
N ALA A 145 -4.94 2.41 10.64
CA ALA A 145 -3.62 1.97 11.09
C ALA A 145 -3.54 1.79 12.62
N ALA A 146 -4.12 2.70 13.40
CA ALA A 146 -4.16 2.58 14.85
C ALA A 146 -5.07 1.43 15.34
N ARG A 147 -6.18 1.12 14.65
CA ARG A 147 -7.03 -0.05 14.94
C ARG A 147 -6.31 -1.37 14.68
N TRP A 148 -5.52 -1.47 13.61
CA TRP A 148 -4.78 -2.69 13.32
C TRP A 148 -3.71 -2.98 14.37
N LEU A 149 -3.14 -1.95 15.00
CA LEU A 149 -2.10 -2.10 16.03
C LEU A 149 -2.66 -2.49 17.42
N MET A 150 -3.98 -2.52 17.59
CA MET A 150 -4.64 -2.83 18.87
C MET A 150 -5.34 -4.19 18.92
N ASN A 151 -5.42 -4.91 17.80
CA ASN A 151 -5.99 -6.26 17.69
C ASN A 151 -4.90 -7.27 17.32
#